data_AF-A0A0A7SZ76-F1
#
_entry.id   AF-A0A0A7SZ76-F1
#
_cell.length_a   1.000
_cell.length_b   1.000
_cell.length_c   1.000
_cell.angle_alpha   90.00
_cell.angle_beta   90.00
_cell.angle_gamma   90.00
#
_symmetry.space_group_name_H-M   'P 1'
#
loop_
_entity.id
_entity.type
_entity.pdbx_description
1 polymer ?
#
loop_
_entity_poly.entity_id
_entity_poly.type
_entity_poly.pdbx_seq_one_letter_code
_entity_poly.pdbx_strand_id
1 'polypeptide(L)'
;MKQLSTARKFKMITNKDIFKASKELEKTMKDDESNDTTENVEFVQYGLYLAFYNPDLTKAKQEFSDFMKTGEFDTGEETIKSLMDKFKATFG
;
A
#
# COMPACT_ATOMS: atom_id res chain seq x y z
N MET A 1 2.25 -25.00 -2.08
CA MET A 1 2.88 -24.00 -1.19
C MET A 1 1.80 -23.11 -0.62
N LYS A 2 1.77 -22.86 0.70
CA LYS A 2 0.87 -21.85 1.28
C LYS A 2 1.30 -20.47 0.75
N GLN A 3 0.45 -19.82 -0.03
CA GLN A 3 0.72 -18.47 -0.51
C GLN A 3 0.51 -17.47 0.64
N LEU A 4 1.39 -16.46 0.71
CA LEU A 4 1.22 -15.36 1.66
C LEU A 4 0.04 -14.50 1.22
N SER A 5 -0.83 -14.13 2.16
CA SER A 5 -1.91 -13.18 1.89
C SER A 5 -1.36 -11.81 1.51
N THR A 6 -2.12 -11.03 0.73
CA THR A 6 -1.75 -9.66 0.37
C THR A 6 -1.47 -8.81 1.62
N ALA A 7 -2.25 -8.97 2.69
CA ALA A 7 -2.01 -8.27 3.96
C ALA A 7 -0.63 -8.59 4.55
N ARG A 8 -0.20 -9.86 4.47
CA ARG A 8 1.11 -10.28 4.97
C ARG A 8 2.24 -9.76 4.09
N LYS A 9 2.06 -9.79 2.76
CA LYS A 9 3.00 -9.22 1.80
C LYS A 9 3.16 -7.72 2.01
N PHE A 10 2.06 -6.97 2.14
CA PHE A 10 2.05 -5.54 2.45
C PHE A 10 2.88 -5.26 3.70
N LYS A 11 2.62 -5.96 4.81
CA LYS A 11 3.38 -5.79 6.05
C LYS A 11 4.87 -6.07 5.90
N MET A 12 5.24 -7.04 5.07
CA MET A 12 6.64 -7.33 4.81
C MET A 12 7.32 -6.27 3.95
N ILE A 13 6.59 -5.65 3.02
CA ILE A 13 7.10 -4.60 2.13
C ILE A 13 7.23 -3.27 2.87
N THR A 14 6.18 -2.86 3.57
CA THR A 14 6.05 -1.50 4.14
C THR A 14 6.39 -1.41 5.62
N ASN A 15 6.61 -2.56 6.29
CA ASN A 15 6.70 -2.68 7.74
C ASN A 15 5.46 -2.19 8.52
N LYS A 16 4.34 -1.94 7.84
CA LYS A 16 3.09 -1.45 8.44
C LYS A 16 1.96 -2.43 8.21
N ASP A 17 1.04 -2.51 9.17
CA ASP A 17 -0.16 -3.34 9.02
C ASP A 17 -1.18 -2.60 8.14
N ILE A 18 -1.68 -3.25 7.08
CA ILE A 18 -2.63 -2.63 6.15
C ILE A 18 -3.92 -2.18 6.84
N PHE A 19 -4.40 -2.90 7.87
CA PHE A 19 -5.60 -2.49 8.59
C PHE A 19 -5.37 -1.25 9.45
N LYS A 20 -4.15 -1.07 9.97
CA LYS A 20 -3.76 0.15 10.68
C LYS A 20 -3.58 1.31 9.69
N ALA A 21 -2.86 1.07 8.60
CA ALA A 21 -2.62 2.07 7.56
C ALA A 21 -3.94 2.57 6.93
N SER A 22 -4.90 1.67 6.68
CA SER A 22 -6.23 2.04 6.16
C SER A 22 -7.01 2.91 7.15
N LYS A 23 -6.97 2.60 8.45
CA LYS A 23 -7.63 3.42 9.48
C LYS A 23 -7.00 4.79 9.63
N GLU A 24 -5.68 4.88 9.48
CA GLU A 24 -4.97 6.16 9.50
C GLU A 24 -5.34 6.99 8.26
N LEU A 25 -5.32 6.38 7.08
CA LEU A 25 -5.78 7.00 5.84
C LEU A 25 -7.21 7.55 5.95
N GLU A 26 -8.16 6.77 6.49
CA GLU A 26 -9.54 7.21 6.72
C GLU A 26 -9.67 8.39 7.69
N LYS A 27 -8.73 8.55 8.63
CA LYS A 27 -8.70 9.69 9.54
C LYS A 27 -8.12 10.91 8.85
N THR A 28 -6.97 10.75 8.20
CA THR A 28 -6.27 11.84 7.51
C THR A 28 -7.12 12.41 6.37
N MET A 29 -7.88 11.57 5.65
CA MET A 29 -8.83 12.03 4.62
C MET A 29 -10.04 12.81 5.17
N LYS A 30 -10.30 12.78 6.48
CA LYS A 30 -11.38 13.56 7.11
C LYS A 30 -10.86 14.89 7.69
N ASP A 31 -9.56 14.99 7.91
CA ASP A 31 -8.88 16.20 8.37
C ASP A 31 -8.31 16.93 7.13
N ASP A 32 -9.16 17.72 6.47
CA ASP A 32 -8.88 18.44 5.20
C ASP A 32 -7.68 19.43 5.24
N GLU A 33 -7.08 19.68 6.41
CA GLU A 33 -5.94 20.61 6.61
C GLU A 33 -4.57 19.92 6.69
N SER A 34 -4.52 18.60 6.50
CA SER A 34 -3.28 17.80 6.66
C SER A 34 -2.47 17.71 5.36
N ASN A 35 -1.25 18.25 5.36
CA ASN A 35 -0.24 18.00 4.32
C ASN A 35 0.15 16.51 4.23
N ASP A 36 -0.09 15.73 5.29
CA ASP A 36 0.25 14.31 5.39
C ASP A 36 -0.74 13.41 4.61
N THR A 37 -1.79 13.98 4.03
CA THR A 37 -2.84 13.22 3.34
C THR A 37 -2.31 12.55 2.08
N THR A 38 -1.55 13.28 1.27
CA THR A 38 -0.96 12.78 0.02
C THR A 38 0.02 11.65 0.30
N GLU A 39 0.95 11.84 1.24
CA GLU A 39 1.96 10.82 1.59
C GLU A 39 1.32 9.52 2.09
N ASN A 40 0.25 9.62 2.90
CA ASN A 40 -0.46 8.44 3.39
C ASN A 40 -1.23 7.72 2.27
N VAL A 41 -1.83 8.45 1.32
CA VAL A 41 -2.48 7.85 0.14
C VAL A 41 -1.46 7.08 -0.68
N GLU A 42 -0.35 7.74 -1.04
CA GLU A 42 0.71 7.16 -1.88
C GLU A 42 1.37 5.96 -1.21
N PHE A 43 1.65 6.05 0.09
CA PHE A 43 2.18 4.94 0.89
C PHE A 43 1.29 3.68 0.80
N VAL A 44 -0.01 3.85 1.01
CA VAL A 44 -0.94 2.71 0.97
C VAL A 44 -1.12 2.20 -0.46
N GLN A 45 -1.21 3.11 -1.44
CA GLN A 45 -1.39 2.78 -2.85
C GLN A 45 -0.22 1.94 -3.35
N TYR A 46 1.01 2.44 -3.21
CA TYR A 46 2.17 1.73 -3.74
C TYR A 46 2.45 0.44 -2.97
N GLY A 47 2.29 0.46 -1.63
CA GLY A 47 2.44 -0.74 -0.81
C GLY A 47 1.46 -1.85 -1.21
N LEU A 48 0.21 -1.52 -1.52
CA LEU A 48 -0.79 -2.49 -1.98
C LEU A 48 -0.50 -2.98 -3.40
N TYR A 49 -0.13 -2.08 -4.30
CA TYR A 49 0.24 -2.42 -5.67
C TYR A 49 1.35 -3.48 -5.68
N LEU A 50 2.44 -3.23 -4.95
CA LEU A 50 3.55 -4.18 -4.83
C LEU A 50 3.11 -5.50 -4.18
N ALA A 51 2.25 -5.45 -3.16
CA ALA A 51 1.75 -6.66 -2.50
C ALA A 51 0.88 -7.55 -3.41
N PHE A 52 0.15 -6.95 -4.36
CA PHE A 52 -0.68 -7.67 -5.32
C PHE A 52 0.12 -8.20 -6.51
N TYR A 53 0.96 -7.35 -7.09
CA TYR A 53 1.49 -7.57 -8.43
C TYR A 53 2.94 -8.01 -8.45
N ASN A 54 3.72 -7.75 -7.39
CA ASN A 54 5.13 -8.14 -7.36
C ASN A 54 5.29 -9.54 -6.72
N PRO A 55 5.70 -10.57 -7.49
CA PRO A 55 5.90 -11.92 -6.95
C PRO A 55 7.16 -12.03 -6.09
N ASP A 56 8.14 -11.13 -6.27
CA ASP A 56 9.39 -11.12 -5.52
C ASP A 56 9.33 -10.08 -4.38
N LEU A 57 9.27 -10.56 -3.15
CA LEU A 57 9.21 -9.72 -1.96
C LEU A 57 10.50 -8.95 -1.68
N THR A 58 11.65 -9.43 -2.15
CA THR A 58 12.92 -8.71 -1.98
C THR A 58 12.93 -7.51 -2.90
N LYS A 59 12.56 -7.69 -4.16
CA LYS A 59 12.42 -6.61 -5.14
C LYS A 59 11.37 -5.59 -4.70
N ALA A 60 10.20 -6.05 -4.26
CA ALA A 60 9.13 -5.18 -3.76
C ALA A 60 9.57 -4.31 -2.56
N LYS A 61 10.34 -4.87 -1.62
CA LYS A 61 10.90 -4.10 -0.50
C LYS A 61 11.87 -3.01 -0.97
N GLN A 62 12.71 -3.35 -1.95
CA GLN A 62 13.67 -2.41 -2.49
C GLN A 62 12.94 -1.26 -3.21
N GLU A 63 12.02 -1.59 -4.11
CA GLU A 63 11.17 -0.61 -4.82
C GLU A 63 10.41 0.30 -3.85
N PHE A 64 9.81 -0.27 -2.81
CA PHE A 64 9.12 0.52 -1.79
C PHE A 64 10.09 1.41 -0.99
N SER A 65 11.28 0.91 -0.66
CA SER A 65 12.30 1.71 0.02
C SER A 65 12.82 2.86 -0.85
N ASP A 66 12.89 2.67 -2.16
CA ASP A 66 13.33 3.70 -3.10
C ASP A 66 12.25 4.76 -3.26
N PHE A 67 10.98 4.36 -3.32
CA PHE A 67 9.83 5.28 -3.21
C PHE A 67 9.90 6.13 -1.93
N MET A 68 10.10 5.52 -0.75
CA MET A 68 10.18 6.28 0.51
C MET A 68 11.33 7.30 0.56
N LYS A 69 12.33 7.19 -0.32
CA LYS A 69 13.45 8.14 -0.42
C LYS A 69 13.24 9.20 -1.49
N THR A 70 12.57 8.85 -2.58
CA THR A 70 12.48 9.67 -3.79
C THR A 70 11.11 10.31 -3.98
N GLY A 71 10.06 9.72 -3.41
CA GLY A 71 8.67 10.04 -3.71
C GLY A 71 8.19 9.48 -5.06
N GLU A 72 9.07 8.86 -5.86
CA GLU A 72 8.71 8.34 -7.18
C GLU A 72 8.16 6.91 -7.08
N PHE A 73 6.99 6.70 -7.68
CA PHE A 73 6.37 5.38 -7.79
C PHE A 73 5.52 5.30 -9.06
N ASP A 74 5.27 4.07 -9.51
CA ASP A 74 4.35 3.78 -10.61
C ASP A 74 3.44 2.61 -10.22
N THR A 75 2.16 2.79 -10.47
CA THR A 75 1.10 1.80 -10.19
C THR A 75 0.32 1.44 -11.46
N GLY A 76 0.79 1.88 -12.64
CA GLY A 76 0.05 1.78 -13.89
C GLY A 76 -1.29 2.50 -13.76
N GLU A 77 -2.38 1.78 -13.99
CA GLU A 77 -3.76 2.29 -13.88
C GLU A 77 -4.37 2.11 -12.48
N GLU A 78 -3.63 1.52 -11.53
CA GLU A 78 -4.16 1.17 -10.21
C GLU A 78 -4.18 2.36 -9.26
N THR A 79 -5.39 2.83 -8.96
CA THR A 79 -5.63 3.86 -7.93
C THR A 79 -5.66 3.25 -6.53
N ILE A 80 -5.49 4.07 -5.50
CA ILE A 80 -5.75 3.65 -4.11
C ILE A 80 -7.14 2.99 -3.94
N LYS A 81 -8.16 3.52 -4.63
CA LYS A 81 -9.53 3.00 -4.56
C LYS A 81 -9.63 1.60 -5.13
N SER A 82 -9.13 1.39 -6.35
CA SER A 82 -9.18 0.07 -7.02
C SER A 82 -8.42 -0.99 -6.23
N LEU A 83 -7.25 -0.64 -5.69
CA LEU A 83 -6.45 -1.54 -4.86
C LEU A 83 -7.13 -1.90 -3.53
N MET A 84 -7.76 -0.92 -2.87
CA MET A 84 -8.49 -1.15 -1.63
C MET A 84 -9.74 -2.00 -1.84
N ASP A 85 -10.49 -1.76 -2.92
CA ASP A 85 -11.66 -2.57 -3.28
C ASP A 85 -11.23 -4.02 -3.59
N LYS A 86 -10.14 -4.19 -4.34
CA LYS A 86 -9.53 -5.50 -4.59
C LYS A 86 -9.09 -6.19 -3.30
N PHE A 87 -8.50 -5.45 -2.36
CA PHE A 87 -8.09 -5.99 -1.06
C PHE A 87 -9.28 -6.47 -0.23
N LYS A 88 -10.35 -5.67 -0.14
CA LYS A 88 -11.58 -6.06 0.57
C LYS A 88 -12.20 -7.32 -0.03
N ALA A 89 -12.20 -7.44 -1.37
CA ALA A 89 -12.70 -8.62 -2.06
C ALA A 89 -11.93 -9.92 -1.73
N THR A 90 -10.71 -9.85 -1.20
CA THR A 90 -9.96 -11.06 -0.78
C THR A 90 -10.45 -11.68 0.54
N PHE A 91 -11.31 -10.99 1.29
CA PHE A 91 -11.88 -11.46 2.56
C PHE A 91 -13.39 -11.71 2.51
N GLY A 92 -14.03 -11.36 1.38
CA GLY A 92 -15.46 -11.54 1.15
C GLY A 92 -15.81 -12.91 0.59
#